data_AF-M7N1K4-F1
#
_entry.id   AF-M7N1K4-F1
#
_cell.length_a   1.000
_cell.length_b   1.000
_cell.length_c   1.000
_cell.angle_alpha   90.00
_cell.angle_beta   90.00
_cell.angle_gamma   90.00
#
_symmetry.space_group_name_H-M   'P 1'
#
loop_
_entity.id
_entity.type
_entity.pdbx_description
1 polymer ?
#
loop_
_entity_poly.entity_id
_entity_poly.type
_entity_poly.pdbx_seq_one_letter_code
_entity_poly.pdbx_strand_id
1 'polypeptide(L)'
;MEQLIRLTLLAAIGGCFAMFIFVSATEGLAMGVLAGLMSFGNIILPTLLAVVLHRLLTAKIGLQNDIGTVLLQGIALYVLMMVAIISWAVGEAAIFYTLTWTESKAVYGKEFAGFQPVVLAEAFLIPALHLFLKKESQPSG
;
A
#
# COMPACT_ATOMS: atom_id res chain seq x y z
N MET A 1 3.71 -13.98 -11.29
CA MET A 1 4.37 -13.51 -10.05
C MET A 1 4.94 -12.11 -10.26
N GLU A 2 5.75 -11.95 -11.31
CA GLU A 2 6.47 -10.72 -11.60
C GLU A 2 5.58 -9.52 -11.95
N GLN A 3 4.54 -9.71 -12.76
CA GLN A 3 3.69 -8.61 -13.24
C GLN A 3 2.96 -7.86 -12.12
N LEU A 4 2.46 -8.55 -11.10
CA LEU A 4 1.70 -7.88 -10.04
C LEU A 4 2.61 -7.09 -9.09
N ILE A 5 3.75 -7.67 -8.73
CA ILE A 5 4.76 -6.97 -7.93
C ILE A 5 5.25 -5.74 -8.71
N ARG A 6 5.49 -5.88 -10.02
CA ARG A 6 5.84 -4.75 -10.91
C ARG A 6 4.73 -3.70 -10.96
N LEU A 7 3.46 -4.09 -11.04
CA LEU A 7 2.31 -3.17 -11.04
C LEU A 7 2.18 -2.43 -9.70
N THR A 8 2.32 -3.13 -8.58
CA THR A 8 2.34 -2.50 -7.25
C THR A 8 3.52 -1.54 -7.12
N LEU A 9 4.71 -1.94 -7.59
CA LEU A 9 5.88 -1.05 -7.61
C LEU A 9 5.68 0.15 -8.54
N LEU A 10 5.06 -0.01 -9.71
CA LEU A 10 4.76 1.07 -10.63
C LEU A 10 3.72 2.04 -10.07
N ALA A 11 2.66 1.52 -9.45
CA ALA A 11 1.65 2.33 -8.78
C ALA A 11 2.25 3.10 -7.61
N ALA A 12 3.10 2.43 -6.83
CA ALA A 12 3.83 3.03 -5.72
C ALA A 12 4.80 4.13 -6.19
N ILE A 13 5.65 3.86 -7.17
CA ILE A 13 6.56 4.85 -7.77
C ILE A 13 5.77 6.01 -8.38
N GLY A 14 4.67 5.72 -9.07
CA GLY A 14 3.75 6.72 -9.61
C GLY A 14 3.14 7.59 -8.51
N GLY A 15 2.73 7.01 -7.39
CA GLY A 15 2.22 7.72 -6.21
C GLY A 15 3.28 8.62 -5.57
N CYS A 16 4.52 8.14 -5.39
CA CYS A 16 5.64 8.95 -4.93
C CYS A 16 5.92 10.13 -5.87
N PHE A 17 5.92 9.88 -7.17
CA PHE A 17 6.17 10.92 -8.17
C PHE A 17 5.04 11.95 -8.21
N ALA A 18 3.78 11.51 -8.09
CA ALA A 18 2.64 12.40 -7.98
C ALA A 18 2.71 13.27 -6.71
N MET A 19 3.09 12.68 -5.57
CA MET A 19 3.28 13.40 -4.31
C MET A 19 4.42 14.42 -4.42
N PHE A 20 5.55 14.02 -5.04
CA PHE A 20 6.67 14.91 -5.33
C PHE A 20 6.22 16.10 -6.17
N ILE A 21 5.51 15.88 -7.29
CA ILE A 21 5.04 16.97 -8.17
C ILE A 21 4.07 17.87 -7.43
N PHE A 22 3.07 17.30 -6.75
CA PHE A 22 2.03 18.06 -6.06
C PHE A 22 2.64 18.96 -4.98
N VAL A 23 3.46 18.40 -4.09
CA VAL A 23 4.09 19.16 -3.01
C VAL A 23 5.13 20.14 -3.55
N SER A 24 5.86 19.77 -4.62
CA SER A 24 6.77 20.72 -5.29
C SER A 24 6.03 21.94 -5.84
N ALA A 25 4.82 21.74 -6.36
CA ALA A 25 3.99 22.81 -6.90
C ALA A 25 3.36 23.70 -5.82
N THR A 26 3.07 23.15 -4.64
CA THR A 26 2.40 23.89 -3.55
C THR A 26 3.35 24.49 -2.53
N GLU A 27 4.44 23.78 -2.19
CA GLU A 27 5.35 24.13 -1.08
C GLU A 27 6.82 24.25 -1.50
N GLY A 28 7.11 24.05 -2.80
CA GLY A 28 8.43 24.20 -3.38
C GLY A 28 9.25 22.92 -3.44
N LEU A 29 10.31 22.95 -4.26
CA LEU A 29 11.07 21.76 -4.65
C LEU A 29 11.65 20.97 -3.47
N ALA A 30 12.20 21.64 -2.46
CA ALA A 30 12.80 20.99 -1.30
C ALA A 30 11.77 20.17 -0.50
N MET A 31 10.58 20.73 -0.28
CA MET A 31 9.47 20.04 0.40
C MET A 31 8.93 18.90 -0.46
N GLY A 32 8.89 19.08 -1.79
CA GLY A 32 8.51 18.02 -2.72
C GLY A 32 9.45 16.81 -2.68
N VAL A 33 10.77 17.04 -2.69
CA VAL A 33 11.77 15.95 -2.56
C VAL A 33 11.60 15.22 -1.23
N LEU A 34 11.44 15.96 -0.12
CA LEU A 34 11.24 15.38 1.20
C LEU A 34 9.96 14.54 1.24
N ALA A 35 8.84 15.06 0.73
CA ALA A 35 7.56 14.34 0.67
C ALA A 35 7.64 13.09 -0.21
N GLY A 36 8.35 13.14 -1.33
CA GLY A 36 8.61 11.98 -2.19
C GLY A 36 9.40 10.89 -1.47
N LEU A 37 10.46 11.25 -0.73
CA LEU A 37 11.26 10.30 0.04
C LEU A 37 10.48 9.70 1.23
N MET A 38 9.75 10.55 1.96
CA MET A 38 8.93 10.13 3.10
C MET A 38 7.79 9.21 2.68
N SER A 39 7.10 9.54 1.59
CA SER A 39 6.03 8.66 1.04
C SER A 39 6.57 7.28 0.63
N PHE A 40 7.81 7.22 0.13
CA PHE A 40 8.45 5.95 -0.19
C PHE A 40 8.72 5.09 1.06
N GLY A 41 9.31 5.68 2.10
CA GLY A 41 9.60 4.96 3.35
C GLY A 41 8.32 4.56 4.09
N ASN A 42 7.43 5.53 4.28
CA ASN A 42 6.34 5.41 5.24
C ASN A 42 5.13 4.68 4.64
N ILE A 43 4.86 4.82 3.33
CA ILE A 43 3.62 4.28 2.73
C ILE A 43 3.92 3.10 1.81
N ILE A 44 4.93 3.23 0.94
CA ILE A 44 5.22 2.23 -0.08
C ILE A 44 5.81 0.96 0.51
N LEU A 45 6.77 1.07 1.43
CA LEU A 45 7.42 -0.10 2.01
C LEU A 45 6.42 -0.99 2.79
N PRO A 46 5.56 -0.44 3.67
CA PRO A 46 4.52 -1.24 4.34
C PRO A 46 3.52 -1.85 3.36
N THR A 47 3.13 -1.12 2.31
CA THR A 47 2.22 -1.59 1.27
C THR A 47 2.81 -2.74 0.47
N LEU A 48 4.08 -2.64 0.07
CA LEU A 48 4.78 -3.69 -0.67
C LEU A 48 4.88 -4.97 0.18
N LEU A 49 5.25 -4.84 1.46
CA LEU A 49 5.29 -5.96 2.40
C LEU A 49 3.92 -6.64 2.53
N ALA A 50 2.85 -5.85 2.67
CA ALA A 50 1.48 -6.35 2.76
C ALA A 50 1.07 -7.11 1.48
N VAL A 51 1.39 -6.58 0.30
CA VAL A 51 1.10 -7.22 -0.99
C VAL A 51 1.87 -8.54 -1.16
N VAL A 52 3.14 -8.58 -0.78
CA VAL A 52 3.96 -9.80 -0.82
C VAL A 52 3.39 -10.85 0.14
N LEU A 53 3.08 -10.47 1.38
CA LEU A 53 2.48 -11.39 2.38
C LEU A 53 1.12 -11.91 1.91
N HIS A 54 0.24 -11.03 1.46
CA HIS A 54 -1.07 -11.39 0.91
C HIS A 54 -0.93 -12.42 -0.23
N ARG A 55 0.06 -12.24 -1.10
CA ARG A 55 0.33 -13.18 -2.19
C ARG A 55 0.83 -14.53 -1.72
N LEU A 56 1.75 -14.57 -0.76
CA LEU A 56 2.23 -15.82 -0.19
C LEU A 56 1.08 -16.61 0.47
N LEU A 57 0.16 -15.91 1.14
CA LEU A 57 -1.02 -16.51 1.75
C LEU A 57 -2.00 -17.02 0.70
N THR A 58 -2.37 -16.19 -0.26
CA THR A 58 -3.36 -16.56 -1.30
C THR A 58 -2.86 -17.64 -2.26
N ALA A 59 -1.56 -17.71 -2.54
CA ALA A 59 -0.97 -18.80 -3.34
C ALA A 59 -1.11 -20.18 -2.67
N LYS A 60 -1.10 -20.23 -1.33
CA LYS A 60 -1.31 -21.49 -0.58
C LYS A 60 -2.77 -21.91 -0.49
N ILE A 61 -3.70 -20.97 -0.58
CA ILE A 61 -5.13 -21.21 -0.33
C ILE A 61 -5.87 -21.61 -1.62
N GLY A 62 -5.27 -21.45 -2.81
CA GLY A 62 -5.86 -21.92 -4.06
C GLY A 62 -7.19 -21.24 -4.41
N LEU A 63 -7.31 -19.94 -4.08
CA LEU A 63 -8.55 -19.18 -4.25
C LEU A 63 -8.99 -19.12 -5.73
N GLN A 64 -10.25 -19.51 -5.99
CA GLN A 64 -10.90 -19.49 -7.30
C GLN A 64 -11.12 -18.04 -7.78
N ASN A 65 -11.09 -17.81 -9.10
CA ASN A 65 -11.23 -16.48 -9.71
C ASN A 65 -12.70 -16.02 -9.78
N ASP A 66 -13.36 -15.83 -8.63
CA ASP A 66 -14.71 -15.27 -8.55
C ASP A 66 -14.70 -13.85 -7.93
N ILE A 67 -15.73 -13.05 -8.20
CA ILE A 67 -15.91 -11.70 -7.64
C ILE A 67 -15.91 -11.73 -6.11
N GLY A 68 -16.54 -12.74 -5.50
CA GLY A 68 -16.49 -12.94 -4.05
C GLY A 68 -15.06 -13.12 -3.51
N THR A 69 -14.19 -13.76 -4.31
CA THR A 69 -12.78 -13.90 -3.98
C THR A 69 -12.02 -12.59 -4.10
N VAL A 70 -12.33 -11.74 -5.08
CA VAL A 70 -11.72 -10.40 -5.20
C VAL A 70 -12.03 -9.55 -3.98
N LEU A 71 -13.29 -9.59 -3.50
CA LEU A 71 -13.69 -8.84 -2.32
C LEU A 71 -12.95 -9.33 -1.07
N LEU A 72 -12.88 -10.66 -0.88
CA LEU A 72 -12.15 -11.26 0.24
C LEU A 72 -10.66 -10.93 0.21
N GLN A 73 -10.04 -10.98 -0.97
CA GLN A 73 -8.65 -10.58 -1.18
C GLN A 73 -8.44 -9.09 -0.90
N GLY A 74 -9.38 -8.23 -1.30
CA GLY A 74 -9.31 -6.80 -1.00
C GLY A 74 -9.37 -6.51 0.50
N ILE A 75 -10.29 -7.16 1.21
CA ILE A 75 -10.39 -7.05 2.69
C ILE A 75 -9.12 -7.58 3.36
N ALA A 76 -8.63 -8.75 2.95
CA ALA A 76 -7.42 -9.34 3.52
C ALA A 76 -6.19 -8.45 3.28
N LEU A 77 -6.06 -7.91 2.06
CA LEU A 77 -4.98 -7.01 1.71
C LEU A 77 -5.07 -5.69 2.49
N TYR A 78 -6.27 -5.13 2.64
CA TYR A 78 -6.51 -3.93 3.44
C TYR A 78 -6.07 -4.13 4.90
N VAL A 79 -6.48 -5.25 5.52
CA VAL A 79 -6.07 -5.58 6.89
C VAL A 79 -4.55 -5.70 6.99
N LEU A 80 -3.89 -6.36 6.04
CA LEU A 80 -2.43 -6.48 6.02
C LEU A 80 -1.73 -5.12 5.86
N MET A 81 -2.24 -4.25 4.98
CA MET A 81 -1.71 -2.89 4.81
C MET A 81 -1.88 -2.07 6.09
N MET A 82 -3.04 -2.16 6.74
CA MET A 82 -3.29 -1.50 8.02
C MET A 82 -2.35 -1.98 9.13
N VAL A 83 -2.14 -3.29 9.23
CA VAL A 83 -1.17 -3.87 10.19
C VAL A 83 0.24 -3.37 9.90
N ALA A 84 0.65 -3.32 8.64
CA ALA A 84 1.97 -2.83 8.26
C ALA A 84 2.16 -1.34 8.60
N ILE A 85 1.16 -0.49 8.31
CA ILE A 85 1.17 0.94 8.64
C ILE A 85 1.20 1.16 10.15
N ILE A 86 0.36 0.45 10.92
CA ILE A 86 0.34 0.58 12.38
C ILE A 86 1.67 0.11 12.97
N SER A 87 2.24 -0.99 12.48
CA SER A 87 3.53 -1.50 12.93
C SER A 87 4.65 -0.49 12.64
N TRP A 88 4.59 0.19 11.49
CA TRP A 88 5.51 1.27 11.15
C TRP A 88 5.40 2.43 12.13
N ALA A 89 4.18 2.94 12.38
CA ALA A 89 3.96 4.04 13.33
C ALA A 89 4.41 3.69 14.75
N VAL A 90 4.20 2.44 15.19
CA VAL A 90 4.71 1.95 16.49
C VAL A 90 6.24 1.88 16.49
N GLY A 91 6.84 1.40 15.40
CA GLY A 91 8.30 1.34 15.25
C GLY A 91 8.95 2.73 15.29
N GLU A 92 8.36 3.69 14.60
CA GLU A 92 8.82 5.08 14.60
C GLU A 92 8.67 5.73 15.99
N ALA A 93 7.52 5.53 16.64
CA ALA A 93 7.32 5.96 18.02
C ALA A 93 8.33 5.33 19.00
N ALA A 94 8.74 4.08 18.77
CA ALA A 94 9.74 3.40 19.57
C ALA A 94 11.17 3.95 19.37
N ILE A 95 11.50 4.39 18.15
CA ILE A 95 12.85 4.84 17.79
C ILE A 95 13.06 6.32 18.12
N PHE A 96 12.06 7.17 17.83
CA PHE A 96 12.20 8.62 17.90
C PHE A 96 11.47 9.27 19.08
N TYR A 97 10.58 8.54 19.75
CA TYR A 97 9.74 9.05 20.84
C TYR A 97 9.67 8.07 22.02
N THR A 98 8.70 8.27 22.93
CA THR A 98 8.43 7.32 24.01
C THR A 98 7.43 6.28 23.51
N LEU A 99 7.76 4.99 23.66
CA LEU A 99 6.88 3.87 23.27
C LEU A 99 5.60 3.84 24.12
N THR A 100 4.62 4.62 23.68
CA THR A 100 3.28 4.67 24.25
C THR A 100 2.25 4.61 23.13
N TRP A 101 1.05 4.17 23.49
CA TRP A 101 -0.07 4.18 22.55
C TRP A 101 -0.41 5.60 22.06
N THR A 102 -0.27 6.60 22.94
CA THR A 102 -0.53 8.01 22.62
C THR A 102 0.40 8.51 21.51
N GLU A 103 1.71 8.29 21.65
CA GLU A 103 2.70 8.70 20.63
C GLU A 103 2.50 7.93 19.33
N SER A 104 2.27 6.61 19.40
CA SER A 104 2.01 5.78 18.21
C SER A 104 0.77 6.26 17.45
N LYS A 105 -0.29 6.65 18.17
CA LYS A 105 -1.51 7.21 17.60
C LYS A 105 -1.28 8.61 17.01
N ALA A 106 -0.42 9.42 17.62
CA ALA A 106 -0.07 10.74 17.11
C ALA A 106 0.73 10.65 15.80
N VAL A 107 1.74 9.77 15.73
CA VAL A 107 2.48 9.45 14.49
C VAL A 107 1.51 8.93 13.43
N TYR A 108 0.64 7.97 13.78
CA TYR A 108 -0.38 7.48 12.87
C TYR A 108 -1.26 8.59 12.29
N GLY A 109 -1.78 9.46 13.17
CA GLY A 109 -2.67 10.55 12.78
C GLY A 109 -2.00 11.58 11.87
N LYS A 110 -0.75 11.91 12.16
CA LYS A 110 0.03 12.91 11.41
C LYS A 110 0.45 12.40 10.03
N GLU A 111 0.87 11.13 9.94
CA GLU A 111 1.57 10.65 8.75
C GLU A 111 0.72 9.76 7.85
N PHE A 112 -0.30 9.10 8.40
CA PHE A 112 -1.02 8.03 7.69
C PHE A 112 -2.52 8.26 7.55
N ALA A 113 -3.14 9.02 8.45
CA ALA A 113 -4.59 9.20 8.43
C ALA A 113 -5.11 9.80 7.11
N GLY A 114 -4.37 10.75 6.51
CA GLY A 114 -4.72 11.34 5.21
C GLY A 114 -4.63 10.36 4.03
N PHE A 115 -3.88 9.27 4.18
CA PHE A 115 -3.66 8.27 3.13
C PHE A 115 -4.61 7.07 3.22
N GLN A 116 -5.45 6.99 4.26
CA GLN A 116 -6.47 5.95 4.44
C GLN A 116 -7.30 5.67 3.16
N PRO A 117 -7.83 6.68 2.44
CA PRO A 117 -8.59 6.42 1.22
C PRO A 117 -7.76 5.78 0.11
N VAL A 118 -6.47 6.14 0.02
CA VAL A 118 -5.54 5.58 -0.97
C VAL A 118 -5.24 4.12 -0.64
N VAL A 119 -4.93 3.83 0.64
CA VAL A 119 -4.69 2.47 1.13
C VAL A 119 -5.87 1.56 0.84
N LEU A 120 -7.10 2.06 1.08
CA LEU A 120 -8.32 1.34 0.75
C LEU A 120 -8.45 1.12 -0.77
N ALA A 121 -8.24 2.15 -1.58
CA ALA A 121 -8.33 2.04 -3.04
C ALA A 121 -7.33 1.01 -3.58
N GLU A 122 -6.06 1.05 -3.14
CA GLU A 122 -5.02 0.11 -3.54
C GLU A 122 -5.35 -1.32 -3.14
N ALA A 123 -5.83 -1.52 -1.91
CA ALA A 123 -6.19 -2.83 -1.40
C ALA A 123 -7.23 -3.55 -2.29
N PHE A 124 -8.17 -2.81 -2.88
CA PHE A 124 -9.19 -3.38 -3.78
C PHE A 124 -8.79 -3.34 -5.27
N LEU A 125 -8.04 -2.34 -5.71
CA LEU A 125 -7.57 -2.25 -7.10
C LEU A 125 -6.58 -3.36 -7.45
N ILE A 126 -5.66 -3.72 -6.53
CA ILE A 126 -4.66 -4.76 -6.77
C ILE A 126 -5.30 -6.13 -7.12
N PRO A 127 -6.23 -6.69 -6.32
CA PRO A 127 -6.90 -7.95 -6.66
C PRO A 127 -7.83 -7.81 -7.88
N ALA A 128 -8.47 -6.66 -8.09
CA ALA A 128 -9.32 -6.42 -9.26
C ALA A 128 -8.50 -6.41 -10.57
N LEU A 129 -7.38 -5.68 -10.60
CA LEU A 129 -6.45 -5.65 -11.72
C LEU A 129 -5.84 -7.02 -11.98
N HIS A 130 -5.55 -7.79 -10.92
CA HIS A 130 -5.07 -9.16 -11.07
C HIS A 130 -6.08 -10.05 -11.78
N LEU A 131 -7.36 -9.97 -11.40
CA LEU A 131 -8.42 -10.75 -12.03
C LEU A 131 -8.58 -10.34 -13.50
N PHE A 132 -8.58 -9.03 -13.77
CA PHE A 132 -8.71 -8.48 -15.12
C PHE A 132 -7.59 -8.98 -16.05
N LEU A 133 -6.34 -8.84 -15.63
CA LEU A 133 -5.17 -9.26 -16.41
C LEU A 133 -5.11 -10.79 -16.63
N LYS A 134 -5.56 -11.57 -15.64
CA LYS A 134 -5.69 -13.04 -15.80
C LYS A 134 -6.77 -13.41 -16.82
N LYS A 135 -7.86 -12.64 -16.90
CA LYS A 135 -8.96 -12.90 -17.83
C LYS A 135 -8.54 -12.65 -19.28
N GLU A 136 -7.74 -11.62 -19.54
CA GLU A 136 -7.23 -11.32 -20.88
C GLU A 136 -6.15 -12.31 -21.37
N SER A 137 -5.44 -12.96 -20.44
CA SER A 137 -4.38 -13.92 -20.77
C SER A 137 -4.88 -15.35 -21.00
N GLN A 138 -6.19 -15.61 -20.86
CA GLN A 138 -6.81 -16.84 -21.32
C GLN A 138 -7.40 -16.61 -22.72
N PRO A 139 -6.95 -17.32 -23.76
CA PRO A 139 -7.56 -17.21 -25.08
C PRO A 139 -9.03 -17.62 -24.95
N SER A 140 -9.92 -16.74 -25.38
CA SER A 140 -11.34 -17.04 -25.56
C SER A 140 -11.46 -18.17 -26.57
N GLY A 141 -11.60 -19.40 -26.06
CA GLY A 141 -11.95 -20.59 -26.82
C GLY A 141 -13.45 -20.75 -26.91
#